data_AF-A0A6P0XGW9-F1
#
_entry.id   AF-A0A6P0XGW9-F1
#
_cell.length_a   1.000
_cell.length_b   1.000
_cell.length_c   1.000
_cell.angle_alpha   90.00
_cell.angle_beta   90.00
_cell.angle_gamma   90.00
#
_symmetry.space_group_name_H-M   'P 1'
#
loop_
_entity.id
_entity.type
_entity.pdbx_description
1 polymer ?
#
loop_
_entity_poly.entity_id
_entity_poly.type
_entity_poly.pdbx_seq_one_letter_code
_entity_poly.pdbx_strand_id
1 'polypeptide(L)'
;MYTIDQQKLPQSGETLAQYIYRLRTDAKLSQQKLAEKAGIHLQSLGKLERGKTSRINQTTKTGLATALSIPTEYLDAVCLGKPVSLIETPKFCPNCWTPGQEPDPVWTLHRAKYCLICGSSLRSTCSNCGQSLASFTHKFCPHCGSSYKQLTGTKKR
;
A
#
# COMPACT_ATOMS: atom_id res chain seq x y z
N MET A 1 -0.49 15.49 -5.57
CA MET A 1 -1.70 14.65 -5.34
C MET A 1 -1.41 13.26 -5.87
N TYR A 2 -1.29 12.26 -5.00
CA TYR A 2 -1.18 10.86 -5.44
C TYR A 2 -2.60 10.33 -5.63
N THR A 3 -3.16 10.59 -6.81
CA THR A 3 -4.49 10.11 -7.17
C THR A 3 -4.44 8.59 -7.24
N ILE A 4 -5.23 7.91 -6.43
CA ILE A 4 -5.45 6.47 -6.56
C ILE A 4 -6.13 6.29 -7.91
N ASP A 5 -5.42 5.71 -8.86
CA ASP A 5 -5.96 5.43 -10.17
C ASP A 5 -6.92 4.25 -10.05
N GLN A 6 -8.21 4.57 -9.85
CA GLN A 6 -9.29 3.59 -9.71
C GLN A 6 -9.32 2.60 -10.88
N GLN A 7 -8.80 2.99 -12.06
CA GLN A 7 -8.74 2.14 -13.25
C GLN A 7 -7.73 1.00 -13.09
N LYS A 8 -6.73 1.15 -12.21
CA LYS A 8 -5.67 0.15 -12.00
C LYS A 8 -5.95 -0.85 -10.88
N LEU A 9 -7.11 -0.74 -10.21
CA LEU A 9 -7.47 -1.71 -9.17
C LEU A 9 -7.71 -3.09 -9.78
N PRO A 10 -7.26 -4.16 -9.10
CA PRO A 10 -7.68 -5.53 -9.39
C PRO A 10 -9.20 -5.69 -9.37
N GLN A 11 -9.75 -6.32 -10.39
CA GLN A 11 -11.17 -6.66 -10.43
C GLN A 11 -11.45 -7.97 -9.67
N SER A 12 -12.66 -8.10 -9.12
CA SER A 12 -13.08 -9.31 -8.41
C SER A 12 -13.03 -10.54 -9.32
N GLY A 13 -12.23 -11.54 -8.95
CA GLY A 13 -12.05 -12.77 -9.72
C GLY A 13 -11.07 -12.67 -10.91
N GLU A 14 -10.42 -11.52 -11.09
CA GLU A 14 -9.39 -11.35 -12.14
C GLU A 14 -8.14 -12.17 -11.80
N THR A 15 -7.64 -12.94 -12.76
CA THR A 15 -6.39 -13.69 -12.62
C THR A 15 -5.17 -12.78 -12.80
N LEU A 16 -4.00 -13.19 -12.30
CA LEU A 16 -2.74 -12.46 -12.51
C LEU A 16 -2.45 -12.19 -14.00
N ALA A 17 -2.75 -13.17 -14.84
CA ALA A 17 -2.58 -13.07 -16.28
C ALA A 17 -3.46 -11.98 -16.89
N GLN A 18 -4.75 -11.98 -16.56
CA GLN A 18 -5.73 -10.99 -17.04
C GLN A 18 -5.39 -9.59 -16.53
N TYR A 19 -5.02 -9.47 -15.26
CA TYR A 19 -4.65 -8.21 -14.64
C TYR A 19 -3.43 -7.55 -15.32
N ILE A 20 -2.36 -8.33 -15.53
CA ILE A 20 -1.15 -7.82 -16.22
C ILE A 20 -1.47 -7.47 -17.67
N TYR A 21 -2.23 -8.32 -18.37
CA TYR A 21 -2.62 -8.08 -19.76
C TYR A 21 -3.40 -6.77 -19.91
N ARG A 22 -4.42 -6.56 -19.07
CA ARG A 22 -5.25 -5.36 -19.05
C ARG A 22 -4.42 -4.09 -18.80
N LEU A 23 -3.62 -4.08 -17.73
CA LEU A 23 -2.77 -2.93 -17.42
C LEU A 23 -1.76 -2.63 -18.54
N ARG A 24 -1.22 -3.66 -19.19
CA ARG A 24 -0.32 -3.50 -20.33
C ARG A 24 -1.03 -2.89 -21.53
N THR A 25 -2.24 -3.35 -21.86
CA THR A 25 -3.02 -2.83 -23.00
C THR A 25 -3.49 -1.40 -22.76
N ASP A 26 -3.92 -1.09 -21.53
CA ASP A 26 -4.34 0.26 -21.13
C ASP A 26 -3.17 1.24 -21.23
N ALA A 27 -1.96 0.79 -20.87
CA ALA A 27 -0.72 1.55 -21.04
C ALA A 27 -0.17 1.55 -22.49
N LYS A 28 -0.84 0.91 -23.45
CA LYS A 28 -0.42 0.76 -24.85
C LYS A 28 1.01 0.20 -25.00
N LEU A 29 1.41 -0.73 -24.13
CA LEU A 29 2.72 -1.36 -24.16
C LEU A 29 2.70 -2.70 -24.91
N SER A 30 3.76 -3.00 -25.66
CA SER A 30 4.00 -4.37 -26.15
C SER A 30 4.55 -5.25 -25.02
N GLN A 31 4.44 -6.58 -25.18
CA GLN A 31 5.04 -7.52 -24.21
C GLN A 31 6.55 -7.29 -24.07
N GLN A 32 7.26 -7.06 -25.18
CA GLN A 32 8.69 -6.75 -25.16
C GLN A 32 9.00 -5.50 -24.34
N LYS A 33 8.26 -4.41 -24.56
CA LYS A 33 8.48 -3.15 -23.87
C LYS A 33 8.15 -3.22 -22.38
N LEU A 34 7.13 -4.00 -22.00
CA LEU A 34 6.84 -4.26 -20.60
C LEU A 34 7.93 -5.11 -19.95
N ALA A 35 8.39 -6.16 -20.61
CA ALA A 35 9.44 -7.04 -20.11
C ALA A 35 10.75 -6.28 -19.84
N GLU A 36 11.14 -5.43 -20.80
CA GLU A 36 12.30 -4.54 -20.67
C GLU A 36 12.16 -3.56 -19.50
N LYS A 37 11.02 -2.84 -19.40
CA LYS A 37 10.76 -1.92 -18.28
C LYS A 37 10.74 -2.62 -16.92
N ALA A 38 10.24 -3.84 -16.87
CA ALA A 38 10.15 -4.63 -15.64
C ALA A 38 11.46 -5.37 -15.31
N GLY A 39 12.48 -5.32 -16.19
CA GLY A 39 13.73 -6.05 -16.00
C GLY A 39 13.54 -7.57 -15.98
N ILE A 40 12.56 -8.09 -16.72
CA ILE A 40 12.26 -9.53 -16.80
C ILE A 40 12.42 -10.05 -18.22
N HIS A 41 12.68 -11.35 -18.34
CA HIS A 41 12.80 -11.98 -19.65
C HIS A 41 11.43 -12.06 -20.36
N LEU A 42 11.41 -11.79 -21.67
CA LEU A 42 10.19 -11.78 -22.49
C LEU A 42 9.39 -13.09 -22.39
N GLN A 43 10.08 -14.23 -22.39
CA GLN A 43 9.40 -15.53 -22.25
C GLN A 43 8.72 -15.70 -20.89
N SER A 44 9.29 -15.14 -19.83
CA SER A 44 8.70 -15.18 -18.48
C SER A 44 7.42 -14.36 -18.46
N LEU A 45 7.43 -13.16 -19.04
CA LEU A 45 6.21 -12.37 -19.20
C LEU A 45 5.15 -13.09 -20.04
N GLY A 46 5.55 -13.71 -21.15
CA GLY A 46 4.62 -14.48 -21.98
C GLY A 46 4.04 -15.72 -21.27
N LYS A 47 4.78 -16.36 -20.35
CA LYS A 47 4.24 -17.44 -19.50
C LYS A 47 3.23 -16.89 -18.48
N LEU A 48 3.51 -15.71 -17.92
CA LEU A 48 2.60 -15.01 -17.00
C LEU A 48 1.28 -14.62 -17.67
N GLU A 49 1.32 -13.92 -18.81
CA GLU A 49 0.10 -13.48 -19.51
C GLU A 49 -0.74 -14.63 -20.07
N ARG A 50 -0.16 -15.82 -20.26
CA ARG A 50 -0.89 -17.05 -20.64
C ARG A 50 -1.39 -17.87 -19.45
N GLY A 51 -1.20 -17.39 -18.22
CA GLY A 51 -1.63 -18.09 -17.01
C GLY A 51 -0.82 -19.36 -16.67
N LYS A 52 0.32 -19.60 -17.33
CA LYS A 52 1.19 -20.76 -17.05
C LYS A 52 1.99 -20.60 -15.76
N THR A 53 2.05 -19.38 -15.22
CA THR A 53 2.74 -19.06 -13.98
C THR A 53 1.83 -18.20 -13.13
N SER A 54 1.40 -18.71 -11.99
CA SER A 54 0.55 -18.00 -11.02
C SER A 54 1.34 -17.38 -9.88
N ARG A 55 2.58 -17.84 -9.64
CA ARG A 55 3.47 -17.34 -8.59
C ARG A 55 4.66 -16.62 -9.20
N ILE A 56 4.85 -15.36 -8.82
CA ILE A 56 5.99 -14.53 -9.21
C ILE A 56 6.94 -14.32 -8.03
N ASN A 57 8.24 -14.28 -8.32
CA ASN A 57 9.24 -13.94 -7.31
C ASN A 57 9.21 -12.45 -6.96
N GLN A 58 9.84 -12.07 -5.84
CA GLN A 58 9.81 -10.70 -5.35
C GLN A 58 10.40 -9.70 -6.35
N THR A 59 11.49 -10.06 -7.03
CA THR A 59 12.16 -9.20 -8.04
C THR A 59 11.26 -8.91 -9.24
N THR A 60 10.55 -9.92 -9.74
CA THR A 60 9.59 -9.78 -10.85
C THR A 60 8.41 -8.94 -10.42
N LYS A 61 7.94 -9.12 -9.18
CA LYS A 61 6.84 -8.33 -8.62
C LYS A 61 7.21 -6.85 -8.52
N THR A 62 8.38 -6.53 -7.99
CA THR A 62 8.85 -5.13 -7.89
C THR A 62 9.10 -4.52 -9.25
N GLY A 63 9.66 -5.29 -10.20
CA GLY A 63 9.86 -4.86 -11.58
C GLY A 63 8.55 -4.54 -12.30
N LEU A 64 7.57 -5.45 -12.24
CA LEU A 64 6.25 -5.26 -12.84
C LEU A 64 5.48 -4.10 -12.20
N ALA A 65 5.51 -4.00 -10.87
CA ALA A 65 4.87 -2.90 -10.15
C ALA A 65 5.43 -1.54 -10.58
N THR A 66 6.74 -1.45 -10.74
CA THR A 66 7.41 -0.23 -11.21
C THR A 66 7.08 0.06 -12.67
N ALA A 67 7.11 -0.95 -13.55
CA ALA A 67 6.86 -0.79 -14.98
C ALA A 67 5.41 -0.37 -15.30
N LEU A 68 4.44 -0.86 -14.52
CA LEU A 68 3.01 -0.55 -14.67
C LEU A 68 2.55 0.64 -13.80
N SER A 69 3.47 1.21 -13.02
CA SER A 69 3.19 2.26 -12.04
C SER A 69 2.02 1.91 -11.12
N ILE A 70 2.11 0.73 -10.50
CA ILE A 70 1.15 0.22 -9.51
C ILE A 70 1.85 -0.14 -8.20
N PRO A 71 1.13 -0.17 -7.06
CA PRO A 71 1.63 -0.76 -5.82
C PRO A 71 1.85 -2.27 -5.98
N THR A 72 2.88 -2.81 -5.31
CA THR A 72 3.18 -4.26 -5.31
C THR A 72 2.05 -5.08 -4.67
N GLU A 73 1.30 -4.45 -3.77
CA GLU A 73 0.18 -5.01 -3.04
C GLU A 73 -0.97 -5.40 -3.97
N TYR A 74 -1.13 -4.74 -5.11
CA TYR A 74 -2.16 -5.09 -6.09
C TYR A 74 -1.83 -6.43 -6.75
N LEU A 75 -0.55 -6.66 -7.07
CA LEU A 75 -0.10 -7.96 -7.58
C LEU A 75 -0.26 -9.06 -6.52
N ASP A 76 -0.02 -8.75 -5.24
CA ASP A 76 -0.21 -9.69 -4.13
C ASP A 76 -1.69 -10.05 -3.94
N ALA A 77 -2.59 -9.08 -3.97
CA ALA A 77 -4.02 -9.30 -3.86
C ALA A 77 -4.53 -10.24 -4.96
N VAL A 78 -4.12 -10.00 -6.21
CA VAL A 78 -4.48 -10.84 -7.36
C VAL A 78 -3.87 -12.25 -7.24
N CYS A 79 -2.62 -12.37 -6.83
CA CYS A 79 -1.98 -13.68 -6.62
C CYS A 79 -2.68 -14.50 -5.53
N LEU A 80 -3.20 -13.83 -4.49
CA LEU A 80 -3.90 -14.47 -3.37
C LEU A 80 -5.41 -14.65 -3.62
N GLY A 81 -5.95 -14.12 -4.72
CA GLY A 81 -7.39 -14.09 -4.99
C GLY A 81 -8.18 -13.31 -3.94
N LYS A 82 -7.53 -12.43 -3.19
CA LYS A 82 -8.18 -11.58 -2.19
C LYS A 82 -8.53 -10.25 -2.84
N PRO A 83 -9.70 -9.65 -2.53
CA PRO A 83 -9.94 -8.28 -2.93
C PRO A 83 -8.79 -7.42 -2.40
N VAL A 84 -8.36 -6.41 -3.15
CA VAL A 84 -7.57 -5.32 -2.58
C VAL A 84 -8.50 -4.64 -1.58
N SER A 85 -8.52 -5.14 -0.36
CA SER A 85 -8.98 -4.38 0.77
C SER A 85 -8.00 -3.22 0.84
N LEU A 86 -8.44 -2.06 0.37
CA LEU A 86 -7.88 -0.77 0.76
C LEU A 86 -8.07 -0.67 2.27
N ILE A 87 -7.33 -1.46 3.04
CA ILE A 87 -7.10 -1.13 4.43
C ILE A 87 -6.07 -0.02 4.31
N GLU A 88 -6.55 1.16 3.97
CA GLU A 88 -6.04 2.39 4.53
C GLU A 88 -6.17 2.17 6.04
N THR A 89 -5.25 1.41 6.65
CA THR A 89 -5.12 1.41 8.10
C THR A 89 -4.76 2.84 8.36
N PRO A 90 -5.70 3.64 8.87
CA PRO A 90 -5.49 5.05 8.88
C PRO A 90 -4.31 5.20 9.87
N LYS A 91 -3.25 5.90 9.45
CA LYS A 91 -2.02 6.06 10.24
C LYS A 91 -1.97 7.47 10.80
N PHE A 92 -1.36 7.61 11.96
CA PHE A 92 -1.14 8.91 12.58
C PHE A 92 0.27 9.01 13.17
N CYS A 93 0.74 10.24 13.32
CA CYS A 93 1.94 10.51 14.09
C CYS A 93 1.59 10.74 15.56
N PRO A 94 2.09 9.94 16.53
CA PRO A 94 1.75 10.13 17.94
C PRO A 94 2.23 11.47 18.55
N ASN A 95 3.17 12.14 17.88
CA ASN A 95 3.75 13.40 18.34
C ASN A 95 3.10 14.62 17.68
N CYS A 96 2.86 14.55 16.36
CA CYS A 96 2.35 15.69 15.58
C CYS A 96 0.82 15.70 15.46
N TRP A 97 0.15 14.55 15.62
CA TRP A 97 -1.29 14.49 15.48
C TRP A 97 -2.00 15.19 16.63
N THR A 98 -3.04 15.94 16.30
CA THR A 98 -3.92 16.60 17.28
C THR A 98 -5.21 15.79 17.41
N PRO A 99 -5.54 15.26 18.60
CA PRO A 99 -6.76 14.50 18.81
C PRO A 99 -8.02 15.26 18.41
N GLY A 100 -8.95 14.57 17.75
CA GLY A 100 -10.20 15.19 17.27
C GLY A 100 -10.05 15.95 15.95
N GLN A 101 -8.88 15.85 15.30
CA GLN A 101 -8.68 16.28 13.91
C GLN A 101 -8.39 15.05 13.05
N GLU A 102 -8.81 15.11 11.79
CA GLU A 102 -8.38 14.11 10.82
C GLU A 102 -6.84 14.14 10.70
N PRO A 103 -6.17 12.97 10.66
CA PRO A 103 -4.74 12.92 10.45
C PRO A 103 -4.37 13.54 9.10
N ASP A 104 -3.15 14.05 9.02
CA ASP A 104 -2.62 14.62 7.79
C ASP A 104 -2.76 13.61 6.63
N PRO A 105 -3.33 14.00 5.47
CA PRO A 105 -3.45 13.14 4.29
C PRO A 105 -2.12 12.52 3.83
N VAL A 106 -0.98 13.13 4.17
CA VAL A 106 0.34 12.57 3.89
C VAL A 106 0.59 11.29 4.68
N TRP A 107 0.01 11.15 5.89
CA TRP A 107 0.17 9.95 6.72
C TRP A 107 -0.74 8.80 6.29
N THR A 108 -1.86 9.10 5.64
CA THR A 108 -2.77 8.08 5.08
C THR A 108 -2.23 7.43 3.80
N LEU A 109 -1.14 7.98 3.22
CA LEU A 109 -0.45 7.35 2.10
C LEU A 109 0.07 5.95 2.47
N HIS A 110 -0.19 4.95 1.63
CA HIS A 110 0.22 3.56 1.85
C HIS A 110 1.72 3.42 2.19
N ARG A 111 2.58 4.17 1.48
CA ARG A 111 4.04 4.18 1.65
C ARG A 111 4.55 5.00 2.84
N ALA A 112 3.70 5.82 3.46
CA ALA A 112 4.14 6.62 4.59
C ALA A 112 4.46 5.69 5.77
N LYS A 113 5.75 5.61 6.13
CA LYS A 113 6.25 4.89 7.31
C LYS A 113 6.62 5.85 8.44
N TYR A 114 6.99 7.08 8.09
CA TYR A 114 7.47 8.10 9.01
C TYR A 114 6.74 9.43 8.79
N CYS A 115 6.60 10.20 9.86
CA CYS A 115 6.04 11.54 9.82
C CYS A 115 7.03 12.48 9.12
N LEU A 116 6.58 13.19 8.08
CA LEU A 116 7.42 14.19 7.39
C LEU A 116 7.68 15.46 8.22
N ILE A 117 6.98 15.64 9.35
CA ILE A 117 7.14 16.79 10.25
C ILE A 117 8.22 16.50 11.31
N CYS A 118 8.11 15.37 12.03
CA CYS A 118 8.99 15.07 13.17
C CYS A 118 9.86 13.81 13.00
N GLY A 119 9.79 13.12 11.87
CA GLY A 119 10.57 11.89 11.59
C GLY A 119 10.15 10.65 12.39
N SER A 120 9.19 10.76 13.30
CA SER A 120 8.73 9.61 14.11
C SER A 120 7.96 8.59 13.27
N SER A 121 8.02 7.31 13.66
CA SER A 121 7.28 6.25 12.98
C SER A 121 5.77 6.46 13.11
N LEU A 122 5.07 6.32 11.98
CA LEU A 122 3.62 6.37 11.94
C LEU A 122 3.04 5.10 12.56
N ARG A 123 1.93 5.25 13.29
CA ARG A 123 1.24 4.14 13.95
C ARG A 123 -0.16 3.97 13.40
N SER A 124 -0.60 2.72 13.31
CA SER A 124 -1.99 2.33 13.02
C SER A 124 -2.60 1.48 14.15
N THR A 125 -1.84 1.29 15.24
CA THR A 125 -2.23 0.51 16.41
C THR A 125 -1.97 1.31 17.68
N CYS A 126 -2.69 0.96 18.74
CA CYS A 126 -2.45 1.49 20.08
C CYS A 126 -1.11 0.98 20.63
N SER A 127 -0.30 1.86 21.22
CA SER A 127 0.98 1.46 21.85
C SER A 127 0.82 0.68 23.15
N ASN A 128 -0.34 0.77 23.80
CA ASN A 128 -0.59 0.06 25.06
C ASN A 128 -1.21 -1.32 24.84
N CYS A 129 -2.33 -1.40 24.10
CA CYS A 129 -3.04 -2.67 23.90
C CYS A 129 -2.80 -3.35 22.55
N GLY A 130 -2.06 -2.72 21.63
CA GLY A 130 -1.77 -3.28 20.30
C GLY A 130 -2.95 -3.32 19.32
N GLN A 131 -4.17 -2.95 19.75
CA GLN A 131 -5.36 -2.98 18.89
C GLN A 131 -5.27 -1.97 17.75
N SER A 132 -5.81 -2.37 16.59
CA SER A 132 -5.88 -1.54 15.39
C SER A 132 -6.83 -0.36 15.58
N LEU A 133 -6.46 0.77 14.99
CA LEU A 133 -7.25 1.99 15.05
C LEU A 133 -8.31 1.98 13.95
N ALA A 134 -9.55 1.75 14.34
CA ALA A 134 -10.68 1.79 13.43
C ALA A 134 -11.10 3.23 13.08
N SER A 135 -10.82 4.22 13.94
CA SER A 135 -11.16 5.63 13.72
C SER A 135 -10.26 6.57 14.51
N PHE A 136 -10.03 7.76 13.94
CA PHE A 136 -9.29 8.87 14.54
C PHE A 136 -10.16 9.94 15.18
N THR A 137 -11.47 9.72 15.29
CA THR A 137 -12.37 10.68 15.93
C THR A 137 -12.12 10.82 17.44
N HIS A 138 -11.53 9.80 18.06
CA HIS A 138 -11.35 9.73 19.51
C HIS A 138 -9.91 10.00 19.95
N LYS A 139 -9.75 10.74 21.06
CA LYS A 139 -8.46 11.05 21.69
C LYS A 139 -7.81 9.87 22.40
N PHE A 140 -8.62 8.90 22.80
CA PHE A 140 -8.23 7.77 23.61
C PHE A 140 -8.60 6.46 22.92
N CYS A 141 -7.88 5.40 23.27
CA CYS A 141 -8.19 4.06 22.80
C CYS A 141 -9.53 3.57 23.36
N PRO A 142 -10.49 3.13 22.51
CA PRO A 142 -11.78 2.62 22.99
C PRO A 142 -11.63 1.29 23.75
N HIS A 143 -10.52 0.57 23.57
CA HIS A 143 -10.29 -0.72 24.23
C HIS A 143 -9.54 -0.60 25.57
N CYS A 144 -8.57 0.31 25.68
CA CYS A 144 -7.71 0.40 26.88
C CYS A 144 -7.68 1.78 27.54
N GLY A 145 -8.40 2.77 27.01
CA GLY A 145 -8.46 4.13 27.56
C GLY A 145 -7.17 4.94 27.43
N SER A 146 -6.09 4.38 26.89
CA SER A 146 -4.80 5.08 26.77
C SER A 146 -4.86 6.19 25.71
N SER A 147 -4.23 7.33 26.00
CA SER A 147 -4.08 8.43 25.06
C SER A 147 -3.22 8.01 23.87
N TYR A 148 -3.67 8.34 22.65
CA TYR A 148 -2.89 8.12 21.44
C TYR A 148 -1.73 9.12 21.29
N LYS A 149 -1.91 10.34 21.82
CA LYS A 149 -0.86 11.36 21.79
C LYS A 149 0.19 11.03 22.83
N GLN A 150 1.43 10.86 22.39
CA GLN A 150 2.57 10.80 23.29
C GLN A 150 2.89 12.25 23.67
N LEU A 151 2.65 12.60 24.93
CA LEU A 151 3.17 13.84 25.48
C LEU A 151 4.69 13.69 25.41
N THR A 152 5.33 14.36 24.45
CA THR A 152 6.78 14.43 24.38
C THR A 152 7.23 15.07 25.68
N GLY A 153 7.73 14.24 26.60
CA GLY A 153 8.50 14.71 27.72
C GLY A 153 9.61 15.57 27.15
N THR A 154 9.64 16.83 27.55
CA THR A 154 10.80 17.70 27.49
C THR A 154 12.05 16.88 27.82
N LYS A 155 12.84 16.52 26.80
CA LYS A 155 14.25 16.20 27.05
C LYS A 155 14.86 17.51 27.55
N LYS A 156 14.93 17.63 28.87
CA LYS A 156 15.76 18.65 29.53
C LYS A 156 17.18 18.52 28.96
N ARG A 157 17.74 19.71 28.73
CA ARG A 157 19.10 20.05 28.31
C ARG A 157 20.17 19.02 28.65
#